data_AF-E0IEJ1-F1
#
_entry.id   AF-E0IEJ1-F1
#
_cell.length_a   1.000
_cell.length_b   1.000
_cell.length_c   1.000
_cell.angle_alpha   90.00
_cell.angle_beta   90.00
_cell.angle_gamma   90.00
#
_symmetry.space_group_name_H-M   'P 1'
#
loop_
_entity.id
_entity.type
_entity.pdbx_description
1 polymer ?
#
loop_
_entity_poly.entity_id
_entity_poly.type
_entity_poly.pdbx_seq_one_letter_code
_entity_poly.pdbx_strand_id
1 'polypeptide(L)' 'MTTFLFLFALGFCIVAFSWFEWPSLPDLRTKTTFATIIFLTYGLTVAITLKPELPGPFQLYEHLLAPLVSDWMKS' A
#
# COMPACT_ATOMS: atom_id res chain seq x y z
N MET A 1 -9.15 -7.99 -19.30
CA MET A 1 -9.39 -6.60 -19.77
C MET A 1 -9.82 -5.68 -18.64
N THR A 2 -10.79 -6.09 -17.81
CA THR A 2 -11.29 -5.32 -16.64
C THR A 2 -10.21 -5.03 -15.58
N THR A 3 -9.38 -6.02 -15.24
CA THR A 3 -8.31 -5.88 -14.24
C THR A 3 -7.29 -4.80 -14.62
N PHE A 4 -6.93 -4.72 -15.91
CA PHE A 4 -5.96 -3.76 -16.40
C PHE A 4 -6.51 -2.33 -16.39
N LEU A 5 -7.78 -2.16 -16.77
CA LEU A 5 -8.50 -0.90 -16.68
C LEU A 5 -8.65 -0.43 -15.22
N PHE A 6 -8.91 -1.36 -14.29
CA PHE A 6 -8.98 -1.05 -12.86
C PHE A 6 -7.63 -0.54 -12.32
N LEU A 7 -6.52 -1.26 -12.59
CA LEU A 7 -5.19 -0.84 -12.16
C LEU A 7 -4.79 0.51 -12.78
N PHE A 8 -5.12 0.72 -14.06
CA PHE A 8 -4.86 1.99 -14.73
C PHE A 8 -5.64 3.16 -14.11
N ALA A 9 -6.95 2.97 -13.87
CA ALA A 9 -7.78 3.98 -13.22
C ALA A 9 -7.29 4.29 -11.80
N LEU A 10 -6.91 3.26 -11.04
CA LEU A 10 -6.40 3.39 -9.68
C LEU A 10 -5.05 4.13 -9.65
N GLY A 11 -4.14 3.80 -10.57
CA GLY A 11 -2.88 4.52 -10.76
C GLY A 11 -3.09 6.00 -11.11
N PHE A 12 -4.05 6.29 -12.00
CA PHE A 12 -4.41 7.67 -12.36
C PHE A 12 -4.94 8.46 -11.16
N CYS A 13 -5.84 7.86 -10.36
CA CYS A 13 -6.35 8.47 -9.13
C CYS A 13 -5.24 8.78 -8.12
N ILE A 14 -4.28 7.86 -7.95
CA ILE A 14 -3.14 8.06 -7.06
C ILE A 14 -2.28 9.24 -7.52
N VAL A 15 -1.97 9.33 -8.82
CA VAL A 15 -1.18 10.45 -9.37
C VAL A 15 -1.91 11.78 -9.19
N ALA A 16 -3.22 11.81 -9.49
CA ALA A 16 -4.03 13.01 -9.31
C ALA A 16 -4.04 13.46 -7.84
N PHE A 17 -4.33 12.55 -6.90
CA PHE A 17 -4.32 12.85 -5.48
C PHE A 17 -2.95 13.30 -4.98
N SER A 18 -1.89 12.60 -5.41
CA SER A 18 -0.51 12.95 -5.08
C SER A 18 -0.15 14.34 -5.59
N TRP A 19 -0.63 14.75 -6.77
CA TRP A 19 -0.37 16.08 -7.30
C TRP A 19 -1.01 17.20 -6.44
N PHE A 20 -2.21 16.97 -5.92
CA PHE A 20 -2.88 17.91 -5.03
C PHE A 20 -2.22 17.98 -3.64
N GLU A 21 -1.78 16.85 -3.09
CA GLU A 21 -1.16 16.79 -1.75
C GLU A 21 0.34 17.11 -1.76
N TRP A 22 1.07 16.92 -2.86
CA TRP A 22 2.52 17.17 -2.91
C TRP A 22 2.95 18.58 -2.45
N PRO A 23 2.26 19.68 -2.82
CA PRO A 23 2.59 21.01 -2.32
C PRO A 23 2.21 21.25 -0.85
N SER A 24 1.31 20.45 -0.26
CA SER A 24 0.90 20.57 1.15
C SER A 24 1.96 20.02 2.12
N LEU A 25 2.86 19.16 1.62
CA LEU A 25 3.89 18.50 2.42
C LEU A 25 5.10 19.42 2.68
N PRO A 26 5.45 19.70 3.95
CA PRO A 26 6.45 20.71 4.30
C PRO A 26 7.90 20.25 4.04
N ASP A 27 8.23 18.99 4.31
CA ASP A 27 9.61 18.49 4.29
C ASP A 27 9.86 17.45 3.20
N LEU A 28 11.10 17.42 2.69
CA LEU A 28 11.56 16.40 1.74
C LEU A 28 11.40 14.99 2.31
N ARG A 29 11.69 14.82 3.61
CA ARG A 29 11.56 13.54 4.32
C ARG A 29 10.10 13.04 4.33
N THR A 30 9.15 13.95 4.51
CA THR A 30 7.72 13.64 4.50
C THR A 30 7.27 13.29 3.08
N LYS A 31 7.76 14.00 2.07
CA LYS A 31 7.51 13.69 0.64
C LYS A 31 8.05 12.33 0.24
N THR A 32 9.28 11.98 0.65
CA THR A 32 9.85 10.66 0.37
C THR A 32 9.08 9.54 1.09
N THR A 33 8.65 9.78 2.33
CA THR A 33 7.84 8.81 3.09
C THR A 33 6.49 8.60 2.43
N PHE A 34 5.82 9.68 2.05
CA PHE A 34 4.56 9.66 1.31
C PHE A 34 4.66 8.89 -0.02
N ALA A 35 5.68 9.19 -0.83
CA ALA A 35 5.93 8.48 -2.09
C ALA A 35 6.23 6.99 -1.87
N THR A 36 6.98 6.65 -0.82
CA THR A 36 7.31 5.27 -0.47
C THR A 36 6.08 4.48 -0.06
N ILE A 37 5.21 5.05 0.77
CA ILE A 37 3.95 4.43 1.19
C ILE A 37 3.05 4.18 -0.02
N ILE A 38 2.90 5.17 -0.91
CA ILE A 38 2.10 5.04 -2.13
C ILE A 38 2.67 3.94 -3.03
N PHE A 39 3.98 3.93 -3.27
CA PHE A 39 4.60 2.94 -4.13
C PHE A 39 4.46 1.52 -3.58
N LEU A 40 4.71 1.32 -2.28
CA LEU A 40 4.52 0.03 -1.61
C LEU A 40 3.06 -0.42 -1.68
N THR A 41 2.13 0.47 -1.37
CA THR A 41 0.69 0.16 -1.37
C THR A 41 0.22 -0.21 -2.77
N TYR A 42 0.59 0.59 -3.79
CA TYR A 42 0.22 0.32 -5.18
C TYR A 42 0.86 -0.97 -5.70
N GLY A 43 2.14 -1.21 -5.40
CA GLY A 43 2.83 -2.45 -5.76
C GLY A 43 2.18 -3.68 -5.13
N LEU A 44 1.78 -3.59 -3.86
CA LEU A 44 1.05 -4.64 -3.16
C LEU A 44 -0.33 -4.87 -3.80
N THR A 45 -1.07 -3.80 -4.11
CA THR A 45 -2.36 -3.87 -4.79
C THR A 45 -2.22 -4.56 -6.16
N VAL A 46 -1.22 -4.19 -6.96
CA VAL A 46 -0.94 -4.84 -8.24
C VAL A 46 -0.61 -6.32 -8.05
N ALA A 47 0.26 -6.65 -7.09
CA ALA A 47 0.65 -8.04 -6.81
C ALA A 47 -0.56 -8.90 -6.44
N ILE A 48 -1.40 -8.44 -5.51
CA ILE A 48 -2.62 -9.16 -5.09
C ILE A 48 -3.63 -9.25 -6.23
N THR A 49 -3.78 -8.18 -7.00
CA THR A 49 -4.75 -8.14 -8.11
C THR A 49 -4.36 -9.10 -9.24
N LEU A 50 -3.06 -9.33 -9.47
CA LEU A 50 -2.55 -10.29 -10.46
C LEU A 50 -2.44 -11.72 -9.93
N LYS A 51 -2.24 -11.88 -8.61
CA LYS A 51 -2.15 -13.15 -7.91
C LYS A 51 -3.17 -13.15 -6.76
N PRO A 52 -4.47 -13.35 -7.05
CA PRO A 52 -5.53 -13.32 -6.03
C PRO A 52 -5.41 -14.46 -5.01
N GLU A 53 -4.56 -15.44 -5.30
CA GLU A 53 -4.19 -16.54 -4.42
C GLU A 53 -3.25 -16.11 -3.29
N LEU A 54 -2.61 -14.94 -3.40
CA LEU A 54 -1.78 -14.39 -2.33
C LEU A 54 -2.67 -13.88 -1.19
N PRO A 55 -2.25 -14.10 0.07
CA PRO A 55 -2.98 -13.61 1.22
C PRO A 55 -3.19 -12.09 1.10
N GLY A 56 -4.41 -11.64 1.37
CA GLY A 56 -4.76 -10.23 1.32
C GLY A 56 -3.87 -9.39 2.25
N PRO A 57 -3.88 -8.04 2.13
CA PRO A 57 -3.01 -7.18 2.93
C PRO A 57 -3.21 -7.39 4.44
N PHE A 58 -4.46 -7.64 4.85
CA PHE A 58 -4.82 -7.96 6.24
C PHE A 58 -4.30 -9.32 6.72
N GLN A 59 -4.24 -10.32 5.84
CA GLN A 59 -3.73 -11.66 6.16
C GLN A 59 -2.20 -11.67 6.27
N LEU A 60 -1.51 -10.85 5.45
CA LEU A 60 -0.08 -10.58 5.59
C LEU A 60 0.23 -9.88 6.91
N TYR A 61 -0.62 -8.92 7.32
CA TYR A 61 -0.52 -8.29 8.64
C TYR A 61 -0.72 -9.30 9.78
N GLU A 62 -1.69 -10.21 9.69
CA GLU A 62 -1.84 -11.29 10.68
C GLU A 62 -0.60 -12.17 10.77
N HIS A 63 -0.02 -12.59 9.65
CA HIS A 63 1.20 -13.41 9.68
C HIS A 63 2.44 -12.67 10.18
N LEU A 64 2.57 -11.38 9.87
CA LEU A 64 3.69 -10.56 10.34
C LEU A 64 3.53 -10.13 11.80
N LEU A 65 2.30 -9.93 12.28
CA LEU A 65 1.99 -9.56 13.67
C LEU A 65 1.77 -10.76 14.58
N ALA A 66 1.50 -11.97 14.05
CA ALA A 66 1.38 -13.20 14.82
C ALA A 66 2.55 -13.40 15.81
N PRO A 67 3.83 -13.25 15.42
CA PRO A 67 4.92 -13.36 16.39
C PRO A 67 4.85 -12.26 17.47
N LEU A 68 4.59 -11.02 17.11
CA LEU A 68 4.48 -9.88 18.05
C LEU A 68 3.32 -10.00 19.03
N VAL A 69 2.16 -10.50 18.59
CA VAL A 69 0.98 -10.74 19.44
C VAL A 69 1.24 -11.92 20.39
N SER A 70 1.96 -12.95 19.93
CA SER A 70 2.32 -14.10 20.76
C SER A 70 3.28 -13.75 21.89
N ASP A 71 4.16 -12.76 21.68
CA ASP A 71 5.05 -12.25 22.72
C ASP A 71 4.33 -11.29 23.67
N TRP A 72 3.37 -10.49 23.16
CA TRP A 72 2.57 -9.60 24.00
C TRP A 72 1.65 -10.35 24.97
N MET A 73 1.10 -11.52 24.59
CA MET A 73 0.27 -12.35 25.46
C MET A 73 1.05 -13.22 26.48
N LYS A 74 2.39 -13.20 26.45
CA LYS A 74 3.25 -13.91 27.40
C LYS A 74 3.84 -13.02 28.50
N SER A 75 3.61 -11.70 28.45
CA SER A 75 3.97 -10.72 29.48
C SER A 75 2.80 -10.44 30.41
#